data_AF-A0A0Q6S3L4-F1
#
_entry.id   AF-A0A0Q6S3L4-F1
#
_cell.length_a   1.000
_cell.length_b   1.000
_cell.length_c   1.000
_cell.angle_alpha   90.00
_cell.angle_beta   90.00
_cell.angle_gamma   90.00
#
_symmetry.space_group_name_H-M   'P 1'
#
loop_
_entity.id
_entity.type
_entity.pdbx_description
1 polymer ?
#
loop_
_entity_poly.entity_id
_entity_poly.type
_entity_poly.pdbx_seq_one_letter_code
_entity_poly.pdbx_strand_id
1 'polypeptide(L)'
;MSSRQQRMAAKSFERRGLRGHWGEWRKSPLPAGIPGSRIGGWCQEVRETWANNLYVVLIRPFLDDDGNGVIHLAIRTASNLEPPWRDMQRIKNEICGAEATAVQVMPPSSELIDEADMYHMWVLSSRLPFTLAYRRAA
;
A
#
# COMPACT_ATOMS: atom_id res chain seq x y z
N MET A 1 -13.60 23.89 -15.43
CA MET A 1 -12.12 23.78 -15.40
C MET A 1 -11.70 22.72 -16.40
N SER A 2 -10.69 22.96 -17.23
CA SER A 2 -10.27 21.99 -18.26
C SER A 2 -9.55 20.79 -17.64
N SER A 3 -9.74 19.60 -18.20
CA SER A 3 -9.09 18.34 -17.76
C SER A 3 -7.56 18.44 -17.69
N ARG A 4 -6.96 19.29 -18.53
CA ARG A 4 -5.52 19.57 -18.54
C ARG A 4 -5.09 20.38 -17.30
N GLN A 5 -5.87 21.37 -16.88
CA GLN A 5 -5.58 22.16 -15.68
C GLN A 5 -5.71 21.31 -14.41
N GLN A 6 -6.71 20.43 -14.36
CA GLN A 6 -6.88 19.46 -13.26
C GLN A 6 -5.69 18.49 -13.19
N ARG A 7 -5.23 17.96 -14.33
CA ARG A 7 -4.06 17.06 -14.39
C ARG A 7 -2.75 17.74 -13.99
N MET A 8 -2.55 19.00 -14.38
CA MET A 8 -1.37 19.78 -13.98
C MET A 8 -1.37 20.13 -12.49
N ALA A 9 -2.54 20.48 -11.94
CA ALA A 9 -2.70 20.71 -10.51
C ALA A 9 -2.38 19.43 -9.72
N ALA A 10 -2.94 18.27 -10.12
CA ALA A 10 -2.64 16.97 -9.51
C ALA A 10 -1.12 16.69 -9.46
N LYS A 11 -0.41 16.85 -10.59
CA LYS A 11 1.05 16.67 -10.65
C LYS A 11 1.83 17.62 -9.73
N SER A 12 1.39 18.87 -9.59
CA SER A 12 2.04 19.86 -8.71
C SER A 12 1.83 19.52 -7.23
N PHE A 13 0.62 19.08 -6.86
CA PHE A 13 0.31 18.59 -5.52
C PHE A 13 1.13 17.33 -5.19
N GLU A 14 1.25 16.40 -6.12
CA GLU A 14 2.04 15.17 -5.94
C GLU A 14 3.53 15.47 -5.72
N ARG A 15 4.12 16.40 -6.49
CA ARG A 15 5.51 16.82 -6.27
C ARG A 15 5.77 17.41 -4.89
N ARG A 16 4.79 18.09 -4.29
CA ARG A 16 4.88 18.59 -2.91
C ARG A 16 4.72 17.45 -1.90
N GLY A 17 3.78 16.54 -2.14
CA GLY A 17 3.56 15.37 -1.28
C GLY A 17 4.79 14.46 -1.19
N LEU A 18 5.52 14.26 -2.30
CA LEU A 18 6.79 13.51 -2.32
C LEU A 18 7.89 14.09 -1.43
N ARG A 19 7.74 15.33 -0.94
CA ARG A 19 8.65 15.94 0.04
C ARG A 19 8.26 15.59 1.50
N GLY A 20 7.26 14.73 1.70
CA GLY A 20 6.81 14.25 3.01
C GLY A 20 5.54 14.94 3.54
N HIS A 21 4.98 15.91 2.82
CA HIS A 21 3.80 16.67 3.23
C HIS A 21 2.50 16.02 2.71
N TRP A 22 2.11 14.89 3.31
CA TRP A 22 0.94 14.15 2.84
C TRP A 22 -0.39 14.63 3.45
N GLY A 23 -0.33 15.44 4.51
CA GLY A 23 -1.49 15.73 5.34
C GLY A 23 -1.83 14.57 6.28
N GLU A 24 -2.97 14.67 6.96
CA GLU A 24 -3.44 13.63 7.89
C GLU A 24 -4.15 12.48 7.17
N TRP A 25 -4.14 11.32 7.80
CA TRP A 25 -4.91 10.17 7.34
C TRP A 25 -6.40 10.33 7.61
N ARG A 26 -7.19 10.18 6.55
CA ARG A 26 -8.61 9.86 6.62
C ARG A 26 -8.75 8.35 6.59
N LYS A 27 -9.26 7.76 7.68
CA LYS A 27 -9.44 6.32 7.84
C LYS A 27 -10.91 5.96 7.66
N SER A 28 -11.18 4.94 6.86
CA SER A 28 -12.54 4.48 6.57
C SER A 28 -12.61 2.97 6.74
N PRO A 29 -13.37 2.45 7.73
CA PRO A 29 -13.60 1.02 7.87
C PRO A 29 -14.51 0.51 6.75
N LEU A 30 -14.24 -0.72 6.29
CA LEU A 30 -14.97 -1.42 5.24
C LEU A 30 -15.32 -2.85 5.72
N PRO A 31 -16.25 -3.00 6.69
CA PRO A 31 -16.55 -4.31 7.29
C PRO A 31 -17.06 -5.34 6.27
N ALA A 32 -17.68 -4.89 5.17
CA ALA A 32 -18.21 -5.74 4.11
C ALA A 32 -17.37 -5.68 2.81
N GLY A 33 -16.15 -5.13 2.85
CA GLY A 33 -15.38 -4.87 1.64
C GLY A 33 -15.71 -3.56 0.95
N ILE A 34 -15.12 -3.35 -0.22
CA ILE A 34 -15.37 -2.16 -1.04
C ILE A 34 -16.80 -2.23 -1.62
N PRO A 35 -17.62 -1.17 -1.48
CA PRO A 35 -18.98 -1.14 -2.04
C PRO A 35 -18.99 -1.42 -3.55
N GLY A 36 -19.93 -2.25 -4.00
CA GLY A 36 -20.06 -2.64 -5.41
C GLY A 36 -18.99 -3.63 -5.91
N SER A 37 -18.16 -4.17 -5.00
CA SER A 37 -17.21 -5.23 -5.35
C SER A 37 -17.92 -6.54 -5.67
N ARG A 38 -17.28 -7.34 -6.54
CA ARG A 38 -17.72 -8.72 -6.84
C ARG A 38 -17.65 -9.57 -5.57
N ILE A 39 -18.70 -10.33 -5.30
CA ILE A 39 -18.74 -11.33 -4.22
C ILE A 39 -17.61 -12.34 -4.45
N GLY A 40 -16.83 -12.62 -3.40
CA GLY A 40 -15.66 -13.49 -3.42
C GLY A 40 -14.43 -12.89 -4.11
N GLY A 41 -14.47 -11.60 -4.50
CA GLY A 41 -13.34 -10.93 -5.13
C GLY A 41 -12.40 -10.26 -4.13
N TRP A 42 -11.19 -9.95 -4.59
CA TRP A 42 -10.14 -9.25 -3.83
C TRP A 42 -10.64 -7.99 -3.10
N CYS A 43 -11.47 -7.18 -3.77
CA CYS A 43 -12.04 -5.97 -3.19
C CYS A 43 -13.01 -6.23 -2.01
N GLN A 44 -13.63 -7.41 -1.95
CA GLN A 44 -14.50 -7.82 -0.84
C GLN A 44 -13.70 -8.18 0.41
N GLU A 45 -12.41 -8.49 0.28
CA GLU A 45 -11.52 -8.86 1.39
C GLU A 45 -10.90 -7.63 2.09
N VAL A 46 -10.92 -6.47 1.43
CA VAL A 46 -10.44 -5.21 2.03
C VAL A 46 -11.28 -4.88 3.27
N ARG A 47 -10.63 -4.48 4.37
CA ARG A 47 -11.32 -4.16 5.63
C ARG A 47 -11.19 -2.71 6.05
N GLU A 48 -10.24 -1.99 5.48
CA GLU A 48 -10.01 -0.60 5.82
C GLU A 48 -9.35 0.14 4.65
N THR A 49 -9.59 1.44 4.57
CA THR A 49 -8.86 2.32 3.64
C THR A 49 -8.30 3.52 4.39
N TRP A 50 -7.04 3.84 4.13
CA TRP A 50 -6.38 5.03 4.64
C TRP A 50 -6.04 5.93 3.46
N ALA A 51 -6.53 7.16 3.48
CA ALA A 51 -6.31 8.12 2.42
C ALA A 51 -5.81 9.46 2.96
N ASN A 52 -4.85 10.07 2.29
CA ASN A 52 -4.39 11.43 2.60
C ASN A 52 -4.41 12.29 1.33
N ASN A 53 -3.57 13.33 1.24
CA ASN A 53 -3.54 14.20 0.06
C ASN A 53 -2.74 13.61 -1.13
N LEU A 54 -2.06 12.48 -0.94
CA LEU A 54 -1.24 11.84 -1.96
C LEU A 54 -1.59 10.36 -2.15
N TYR A 55 -1.68 9.61 -1.06
CA TYR A 55 -1.84 8.16 -1.06
C TYR A 55 -3.27 7.74 -0.71
N VAL A 56 -3.71 6.68 -1.38
CA VAL A 56 -4.80 5.83 -0.93
C VAL A 56 -4.24 4.44 -0.73
N VAL A 57 -4.44 3.87 0.47
CA VAL A 57 -4.00 2.54 0.84
C VAL A 57 -5.21 1.70 1.15
N LEU A 58 -5.39 0.60 0.42
CA LEU A 58 -6.38 -0.42 0.72
C LEU A 58 -5.71 -1.46 1.61
N ILE A 59 -6.31 -1.72 2.77
CA ILE A 59 -5.77 -2.61 3.80
C ILE A 59 -6.61 -3.88 3.80
N ARG A 60 -5.96 -4.99 3.46
CA ARG A 60 -6.54 -6.32 3.37
C ARG A 60 -5.83 -7.28 4.32
N PRO A 61 -6.41 -7.58 5.49
CA PRO A 61 -5.96 -8.68 6.32
C PRO A 61 -6.10 -10.01 5.57
N PHE A 62 -5.15 -10.92 5.76
CA PHE A 62 -5.13 -12.22 5.13
C PHE A 62 -4.47 -13.24 6.08
N LEU A 63 -4.79 -14.52 5.91
CA LEU A 63 -4.12 -15.62 6.61
C LEU A 63 -3.28 -16.36 5.59
N ASP A 64 -1.99 -16.51 5.86
CA ASP A 64 -1.14 -17.37 5.03
C ASP A 64 -1.52 -18.86 5.17
N ASP A 65 -0.87 -19.72 4.38
CA ASP A 65 -1.15 -21.16 4.37
C ASP A 65 -0.90 -21.84 5.72
N ASP A 66 -0.06 -21.23 6.57
CA ASP A 66 0.23 -21.69 7.93
C ASP A 66 -0.73 -21.09 8.97
N GLY A 67 -1.70 -20.28 8.54
CA GLY A 67 -2.69 -19.64 9.41
C GLY A 67 -2.19 -18.39 10.13
N ASN A 68 -1.03 -17.84 9.75
CA ASN A 68 -0.52 -16.62 10.35
C ASN A 68 -1.16 -15.38 9.72
N GLY A 69 -1.43 -14.39 10.56
CA GLY A 69 -1.94 -13.09 10.11
C GLY A 69 -0.89 -12.30 9.34
N VAL A 70 -1.18 -12.04 8.07
CA VAL A 70 -0.42 -11.12 7.21
C VAL A 70 -1.31 -9.98 6.74
N ILE A 71 -0.72 -8.85 6.37
CA ILE A 71 -1.46 -7.69 5.89
C ILE A 71 -1.01 -7.37 4.47
N HIS A 72 -1.96 -7.34 3.55
CA HIS A 72 -1.74 -6.83 2.21
C HIS A 72 -2.14 -5.35 2.13
N LEU A 73 -1.18 -4.51 1.76
CA LEU A 73 -1.36 -3.08 1.49
C LEU A 73 -1.28 -2.86 -0.02
N ALA A 74 -2.39 -2.44 -0.62
CA ALA A 74 -2.39 -1.97 -2.01
C ALA A 74 -2.40 -0.44 -2.04
N ILE A 75 -1.30 0.14 -2.51
CA ILE A 75 -1.04 1.58 -2.47
C ILE A 75 -1.23 2.16 -3.85
N ARG A 76 -1.96 3.26 -3.95
CA ARG A 76 -2.05 4.04 -5.19
C ARG A 76 -1.98 5.54 -4.92
N THR A 77 -1.66 6.27 -5.98
CA THR A 77 -1.79 7.73 -6.05
C THR A 77 -2.85 8.11 -7.09
N ALA A 78 -3.18 9.40 -7.21
CA ALA A 78 -4.14 9.87 -8.21
C ALA A 78 -3.57 9.77 -9.64
N SER A 79 -2.25 9.95 -9.81
CA SER A 79 -1.58 9.87 -11.12
C SER A 79 -0.82 8.56 -11.39
N ASN A 80 -0.98 7.54 -10.54
CA ASN A 80 -0.23 6.28 -10.60
C ASN A 80 1.29 6.47 -10.50
N LEU A 81 1.70 7.51 -9.78
CA LEU A 81 3.08 7.72 -9.39
C LEU A 81 3.53 6.63 -8.41
N GLU A 82 4.71 6.06 -8.68
CA GLU A 82 5.42 5.15 -7.80
C GLU A 82 5.79 5.82 -6.47
N PRO A 83 5.32 5.29 -5.32
CA PRO A 83 5.75 5.78 -4.02
C PRO A 83 7.25 5.52 -3.82
N PRO A 84 8.07 6.54 -3.47
CA PRO A 84 9.47 6.31 -3.16
C PRO A 84 9.61 5.43 -1.91
N TRP A 85 10.74 4.73 -1.79
CA TRP A 85 10.97 3.77 -0.70
C TRP A 85 10.74 4.34 0.70
N ARG A 86 11.18 5.58 0.96
CA ARG A 86 10.91 6.30 2.22
C ARG A 86 9.41 6.36 2.54
N ASP A 87 8.60 6.63 1.54
CA ASP A 87 7.17 6.84 1.69
C ASP A 87 6.48 5.49 1.92
N MET A 88 6.89 4.43 1.21
CA MET A 88 6.46 3.05 1.50
C MET A 88 6.82 2.63 2.94
N GLN A 89 8.05 2.91 3.38
CA GLN A 89 8.49 2.62 4.74
C GLN A 89 7.64 3.35 5.79
N ARG A 90 7.34 4.63 5.57
CA ARG A 90 6.51 5.42 6.49
C ARG A 90 5.05 4.96 6.48
N ILE A 91 4.47 4.64 5.32
CA ILE A 91 3.12 4.05 5.20
C ILE A 91 3.05 2.77 6.03
N LYS A 92 3.99 1.83 5.82
CA LYS A 92 4.06 0.59 6.61
C LYS A 92 4.20 0.88 8.11
N ASN A 93 5.08 1.81 8.49
CA ASN A 93 5.28 2.15 9.90
C ASN A 93 4.02 2.68 10.57
N GLU A 94 3.28 3.56 9.89
CA GLU A 94 2.08 4.20 10.44
C GLU A 94 0.87 3.24 10.48
N ILE A 95 0.78 2.28 9.56
CA ILE A 95 -0.32 1.31 9.50
C ILE A 95 -0.04 0.05 10.34
N CYS A 96 1.15 -0.53 10.21
CA CYS A 96 1.48 -1.85 10.76
C CYS A 96 2.53 -1.80 11.88
N GLY A 97 3.05 -0.62 12.21
CA GLY A 97 4.08 -0.44 13.24
C GLY A 97 5.50 -0.38 12.67
N ALA A 98 6.38 0.32 13.37
CA ALA A 98 7.75 0.60 12.94
C ALA A 98 8.58 -0.68 12.71
N GLU A 99 8.41 -1.68 13.57
CA GLU A 99 9.18 -2.92 13.59
C GLU A 99 8.65 -4.00 12.62
N ALA A 100 7.51 -3.76 11.97
CA ALA A 100 6.95 -4.72 11.02
C ALA A 100 7.88 -4.91 9.81
N THR A 101 8.01 -6.14 9.33
CA THR A 101 8.76 -6.45 8.11
C THR A 101 7.77 -6.53 6.94
N ALA A 102 8.11 -5.90 5.81
CA ALA A 102 7.27 -5.93 4.63
C ALA A 102 8.10 -6.14 3.36
N VAL A 103 7.46 -6.72 2.35
CA VAL A 103 8.04 -6.98 1.03
C VAL A 103 7.12 -6.49 -0.07
N GLN A 104 7.71 -5.94 -1.13
CA GLN A 104 7.06 -5.82 -2.42
C GLN A 104 7.40 -7.07 -3.21
N VAL A 105 6.38 -7.84 -3.61
CA VAL A 105 6.55 -9.13 -4.28
C VAL A 105 6.55 -8.89 -5.79
N MET A 106 7.57 -9.40 -6.47
CA MET A 106 7.56 -9.58 -7.92
C MET A 106 7.19 -11.04 -8.18
N PRO A 107 5.92 -11.35 -8.51
CA PRO A 107 5.43 -12.72 -8.55
C PRO A 107 5.95 -13.47 -9.79
N PRO A 108 5.89 -14.82 -9.79
CA PRO A 108 6.00 -15.60 -11.02
C PRO A 108 5.01 -15.11 -12.09
N SER A 109 5.36 -15.22 -13.37
CA SER A 109 4.50 -14.72 -14.46
C SER A 109 3.10 -15.33 -14.48
N SER A 110 2.93 -16.55 -13.96
CA SER A 110 1.62 -17.22 -13.83
C SER A 110 0.72 -16.62 -12.75
N GLU A 111 1.29 -15.86 -11.82
CA GLU A 111 0.61 -15.20 -10.69
C GLU A 111 0.56 -13.68 -10.87
N LEU A 112 1.10 -13.16 -11.98
CA LEU A 112 1.08 -11.74 -12.27
C LEU A 112 -0.34 -11.27 -12.55
N ILE A 113 -0.83 -10.36 -11.72
CA ILE A 113 -2.12 -9.68 -11.89
C ILE A 113 -1.80 -8.22 -12.23
N ASP A 114 -2.01 -7.83 -13.49
CA ASP A 114 -1.80 -6.46 -14.00
C ASP A 114 -3.13 -5.81 -14.39
N GLU A 115 -4.07 -5.79 -13.44
CA GLU A 115 -5.45 -5.30 -13.65
C GLU A 115 -5.71 -3.92 -13.01
N ALA A 116 -4.79 -3.44 -12.16
CA ALA A 116 -4.92 -2.16 -11.50
C ALA A 116 -3.54 -1.53 -11.24
N ASP A 117 -3.40 -0.24 -11.54
CA ASP A 117 -2.21 0.56 -11.25
C ASP A 117 -2.03 0.76 -9.72
N MET A 118 -1.60 -0.30 -9.03
CA MET A 118 -1.38 -0.34 -7.60
C MET A 118 -0.03 -0.95 -7.26
N TYR A 119 0.55 -0.48 -6.17
CA TYR A 119 1.79 -1.00 -5.61
C TYR A 119 1.46 -1.91 -4.44
N HIS A 120 1.81 -3.18 -4.58
CA HIS A 120 1.45 -4.24 -3.64
C HIS A 120 2.57 -4.46 -2.63
N MET A 121 2.24 -4.32 -1.34
CA MET A 121 3.17 -4.59 -0.23
C MET A 121 2.52 -5.58 0.73
N TRP A 122 3.25 -6.65 1.04
CA TRP A 122 2.86 -7.65 2.03
C TRP A 122 3.64 -7.42 3.31
N VAL A 123 2.94 -7.22 4.41
CA VAL A 123 3.49 -7.15 5.75
C VAL A 123 3.40 -8.53 6.39
N LEU A 124 4.57 -9.04 6.76
CA LEU A 124 4.77 -10.42 7.16
C LEU A 124 4.50 -10.59 8.66
N SER A 125 4.04 -11.79 9.02
CA SER A 125 3.83 -12.22 10.41
C SER A 125 5.15 -12.40 11.18
N SER A 126 6.24 -12.66 10.46
CA SER A 126 7.57 -12.93 11.01
C SER A 126 8.67 -12.18 10.27
N ARG A 127 9.86 -12.10 10.87
CA ARG A 127 11.03 -11.47 10.24
C ARG A 127 11.57 -12.36 9.15
N LEU A 128 12.05 -11.73 8.07
CA LEU A 128 12.80 -12.43 7.04
C LEU A 128 14.11 -13.00 7.60
N PRO A 129 14.62 -14.11 7.06
CA PRO A 129 15.91 -14.68 7.45
C PRO A 129 17.11 -13.83 6.98
N PHE A 130 16.86 -12.75 6.23
CA PHE A 130 17.83 -11.78 5.75
C PHE A 130 17.37 -10.35 6.05
N THR A 131 18.29 -9.39 6.02
CA THR A 131 18.02 -7.97 6.32
C THR A 131 18.90 -7.07 5.48
N LEU A 132 18.45 -5.82 5.27
CA LEU A 132 19.24 -4.75 4.64
C LEU A 132 20.32 -4.18 5.59
N ALA A 133 20.16 -4.38 6.90
CA ALA A 133 21.15 -3.93 7.86
C ALA A 133 22.47 -4.70 7.70
N TYR A 134 23.59 -3.99 7.70
CA TYR A 134 24.90 -4.61 7.63
C TYR A 134 25.09 -5.54 8.84
N ARG A 135 25.31 -6.85 8.60
CA ARG A 135 25.70 -7.76 9.66
C ARG A 135 27.13 -7.41 10.03
N ARG A 136 27.35 -6.79 11.21
CA ARG A 136 28.70 -6.72 11.77
C ARG A 136 29.13 -8.16 12.02
N ALA A 137 30.27 -8.57 11.45
CA ALA A 137 30.93 -9.79 11.89
C ALA A 137 31.17 -9.67 13.40
N ALA A 138 30.80 -10.72 14.14
CA ALA A 138 31.08 -10.83 15.57
C ALA A 138 32.59 -10.92 15.80
#